data_AF-A0A2G9TNQ6-F1
#
_entry.id   AF-A0A2G9TNQ6-F1
#
_cell.length_a   1.000
_cell.length_b   1.000
_cell.length_c   1.000
_cell.angle_alpha   90.00
_cell.angle_beta   90.00
_cell.angle_gamma   90.00
#
_symmetry.space_group_name_H-M   'P 1'
#
loop_
_entity.id
_entity.type
_entity.pdbx_description
1 polymer ?
#
loop_
_entity_poly.entity_id
_entity_poly.type
_entity_poly.pdbx_seq_one_letter_code
_entity_poly.pdbx_strand_id
1 'polypeptide(L)'
;MIDVGEFFTPPATPPPVYLMDNPTKVDNDVMNALAGVPQEKIDAFPHVRQFTEKLRRVSNNVRSEWPALDSPRRAKGTSRIFKN
;
A
#
# COMPACT_ATOMS: atom_id res chain seq x y z
N MET A 1 30.47 8.59 -34.11
CA MET A 1 29.11 8.13 -33.74
C MET A 1 29.11 8.00 -32.22
N ILE A 2 28.41 8.90 -31.53
CA ILE A 2 28.26 8.80 -30.08
C ILE A 2 27.15 7.78 -29.85
N ASP A 3 27.51 6.65 -29.25
CA ASP A 3 26.57 5.70 -28.68
C ASP A 3 25.87 6.41 -27.52
N VAL A 4 24.67 6.91 -27.80
CA VAL A 4 23.78 7.54 -26.82
C VAL A 4 23.28 6.42 -25.94
N GLY A 5 24.07 6.14 -24.90
CA GLY A 5 23.74 5.22 -23.81
C GLY A 5 22.27 5.36 -23.47
N GLU A 6 21.55 4.28 -23.73
CA GLU A 6 20.15 4.09 -23.46
C GLU A 6 19.85 4.58 -22.05
N PHE A 7 19.20 5.75 -21.93
CA PHE A 7 18.80 6.32 -20.65
C PHE A 7 17.79 5.35 -20.03
N PHE A 8 18.29 4.43 -19.19
CA PHE A 8 17.46 3.58 -18.36
C PHE A 8 16.75 4.46 -17.34
N THR A 9 15.52 4.87 -17.66
CA THR A 9 14.60 5.36 -16.63
C THR A 9 14.19 4.12 -15.83
N PRO A 10 14.55 4.00 -14.54
CA PRO A 10 14.07 2.89 -13.73
C PRO A 10 12.54 2.84 -13.82
N PRO A 11 11.92 1.64 -13.84
CA PRO A 11 10.48 1.54 -13.93
C PRO A 11 9.84 2.42 -12.85
N ALA A 12 8.81 3.16 -13.27
CA ALA A 12 8.06 4.10 -12.45
C ALA A 12 7.78 3.52 -11.06
N THR A 13 7.83 4.39 -10.04
CA THR A 13 7.52 4.15 -8.63
C THR A 13 6.85 2.81 -8.37
N PRO A 14 7.45 1.91 -7.55
CA PRO A 14 6.91 0.57 -7.38
C PRO A 14 5.42 0.64 -7.03
N PRO A 15 4.57 -0.21 -7.64
CA PRO A 15 3.13 -0.08 -7.55
C PRO A 15 2.69 -0.04 -6.08
N PRO A 16 1.60 0.71 -5.77
CA PRO A 16 1.03 0.69 -4.44
C PRO A 16 0.78 -0.75 -4.03
N VAL A 17 1.19 -1.09 -2.83
CA VAL A 17 1.03 -2.45 -2.27
C VAL A 17 -0.13 -2.50 -1.30
N TYR A 18 -1.01 -1.52 -1.36
CA TYR A 18 -2.28 -1.54 -0.66
C TYR A 18 -3.32 -2.24 -1.55
N LEU A 19 -4.36 -2.78 -0.93
CA LEU A 19 -5.47 -3.43 -1.64
C LEU A 19 -6.24 -2.44 -2.53
N MET A 20 -6.14 -1.15 -2.20
CA MET A 20 -6.69 -0.02 -2.96
C MET A 20 -5.56 0.99 -3.24
N ASP A 21 -5.87 2.14 -3.83
CA ASP A 21 -4.86 3.17 -4.14
C ASP A 21 -4.16 3.77 -2.90
N ASN A 22 -4.84 3.79 -1.75
CA ASN A 22 -4.37 4.37 -0.49
C ASN A 22 -4.61 3.39 0.66
N PRO A 23 -3.78 3.39 1.73
CA PRO A 23 -3.96 2.50 2.86
C PRO A 23 -5.33 2.67 3.51
N THR A 24 -5.94 1.53 3.83
CA THR A 24 -7.27 1.42 4.44
C THR A 24 -7.19 0.58 5.71
N LYS A 25 -8.24 0.64 6.52
CA LYS A 25 -8.44 -0.32 7.61
C LYS A 25 -8.45 -1.78 7.10
N VAL A 26 -8.93 -2.03 5.88
CA VAL A 26 -8.96 -3.37 5.26
C VAL A 26 -7.54 -3.94 5.10
N ASP A 27 -6.56 -3.11 4.75
CA ASP A 27 -5.16 -3.53 4.67
C ASP A 27 -4.63 -4.03 6.02
N ASN A 28 -4.98 -3.32 7.11
CA ASN A 28 -4.62 -3.72 8.47
C ASN A 28 -5.33 -5.02 8.89
N ASP A 29 -6.61 -5.14 8.58
CA ASP A 29 -7.41 -6.32 8.93
C ASP A 29 -6.89 -7.57 8.20
N VAL A 30 -6.54 -7.45 6.91
CA VAL A 30 -5.91 -8.52 6.14
C VAL A 30 -4.53 -8.86 6.68
N MET A 31 -3.70 -7.86 7.00
CA MET A 31 -2.38 -8.10 7.62
C MET A 31 -2.50 -8.88 8.93
N ASN A 32 -3.49 -8.55 9.77
CA ASN A 32 -3.72 -9.24 11.04
C ASN A 32 -4.24 -10.67 10.82
N ALA A 33 -5.13 -10.88 9.84
CA ALA A 33 -5.59 -12.22 9.47
C ALA A 33 -4.43 -13.11 8.96
N LEU A 34 -3.50 -12.53 8.21
CA LEU A 34 -2.31 -13.22 7.68
C LEU A 34 -1.22 -13.44 8.74
N ALA A 35 -1.26 -12.77 9.88
CA ALA A 35 -0.22 -12.88 10.91
C ALA A 35 -0.11 -14.29 11.52
N GLY A 36 -1.19 -15.07 11.50
CA GLY A 36 -1.22 -16.46 11.96
C GLY A 36 -0.91 -17.51 10.89
N VAL A 37 -0.68 -17.10 9.63
CA VAL A 37 -0.44 -18.03 8.52
C VAL A 37 1.07 -18.37 8.47
N PRO A 38 1.44 -19.66 8.34
CA PRO A 38 2.84 -20.06 8.17
C PRO A 38 3.50 -19.36 6.98
N GLN A 39 4.75 -18.92 7.14
CA GLN A 39 5.45 -18.13 6.13
C GLN A 39 5.63 -18.91 4.82
N GLU A 40 5.79 -20.23 4.88
CA GLU A 40 5.92 -21.10 3.69
C GLU A 40 4.66 -21.04 2.81
N LYS A 41 3.48 -20.87 3.42
CA LYS A 41 2.22 -20.69 2.69
C LYS A 41 2.11 -19.29 2.09
N ILE A 42 2.64 -18.27 2.76
CA ILE A 42 2.68 -16.88 2.25
C ILE A 42 3.65 -16.79 1.07
N ASP A 43 4.80 -17.47 1.13
CA ASP A 43 5.84 -17.43 0.11
C ASP A 43 5.38 -18.03 -1.23
N ALA A 44 4.40 -18.93 -1.20
CA ALA A 44 3.72 -19.46 -2.39
C ALA A 44 2.92 -18.38 -3.16
N PHE A 45 2.63 -17.23 -2.55
CA PHE A 45 1.87 -16.12 -3.16
C PHE A 45 2.71 -14.84 -3.18
N PRO A 46 3.48 -14.58 -4.25
CA PRO A 46 4.46 -13.47 -4.30
C PRO A 46 3.87 -12.08 -3.97
N HIS A 47 2.65 -11.78 -4.40
CA HIS A 47 1.99 -10.50 -4.11
C HIS A 47 1.56 -10.38 -2.64
N VAL A 48 1.13 -11.48 -2.01
CA VAL A 48 0.79 -11.52 -0.58
C VAL A 48 2.06 -11.40 0.27
N ARG A 49 3.15 -12.04 -0.15
CA ARG A 49 4.46 -11.86 0.47
C ARG A 49 4.92 -10.39 0.42
N GLN A 50 4.88 -9.77 -0.76
CA GLN A 50 5.22 -8.34 -0.90
C GLN A 50 4.31 -7.43 -0.06
N PHE A 51 3.01 -7.73 -0.02
CA PHE A 51 2.02 -7.07 0.83
C PHE A 51 2.43 -7.10 2.30
N THR A 52 2.61 -8.31 2.84
CA THR A 52 2.94 -8.50 4.25
C THR A 52 4.31 -7.92 4.61
N GLU A 53 5.33 -8.08 3.75
CA GLU A 53 6.66 -7.50 3.97
C GLU A 53 6.64 -5.97 4.04
N LYS A 54 5.88 -5.30 3.15
CA LYS A 54 5.78 -3.85 3.17
C LYS A 54 4.97 -3.36 4.37
N LEU A 55 3.84 -4.01 4.70
CA LEU A 55 3.01 -3.61 5.84
C LEU A 55 3.70 -3.87 7.19
N ARG A 56 4.57 -4.87 7.30
CA ARG A 56 5.42 -5.10 8.50
C ARG A 56 6.35 -3.92 8.80
N ARG A 57 6.71 -3.10 7.81
CA ARG A 57 7.53 -1.88 8.00
C ARG A 57 6.73 -0.72 8.62
N VAL A 58 5.40 -0.82 8.63
CA VAL A 58 4.51 0.17 9.25
C VAL A 58 4.06 -0.35 10.62
N SER A 59 4.34 0.43 11.67
CA SER A 59 3.97 0.04 13.03
C SER A 59 2.46 -0.12 13.18
N ASN A 60 2.04 -1.03 14.07
CA ASN A 60 0.62 -1.29 14.29
C ASN A 60 -0.15 -0.02 14.74
N ASN A 61 0.49 0.84 15.54
CA ASN A 61 -0.09 2.12 15.99
C ASN A 61 -0.43 3.05 14.82
N VAL A 62 0.31 2.98 13.71
CA VAL A 62 -0.01 3.76 12.51
C VAL A 62 -1.11 3.07 11.70
N ARG A 63 -1.02 1.74 11.55
CA ARG A 63 -1.99 0.96 10.78
C ARG A 63 -3.40 0.96 11.39
N SER A 64 -3.51 1.01 12.72
CA SER A 64 -4.80 1.05 13.42
C SER A 64 -5.59 2.35 13.17
N GLU A 65 -4.90 3.44 12.83
CA GLU A 65 -5.51 4.74 12.56
C GLU A 65 -6.01 4.89 11.11
N TRP A 66 -5.69 3.92 10.24
CA TRP A 66 -6.10 3.97 8.84
C TRP A 66 -7.62 4.01 8.71
N PRO A 67 -8.16 4.85 7.82
CA PRO A 67 -9.60 5.02 7.69
C PRO A 67 -10.23 3.78 7.05
N ALA A 68 -11.43 3.43 7.52
CA ALA A 68 -12.30 2.50 6.81
C ALA A 68 -12.67 3.05 5.42
N LEU A 69 -13.08 2.17 4.50
CA LEU A 69 -13.40 2.52 3.11
C LEU A 69 -14.53 3.57 3.00
N ASP A 70 -15.52 3.45 3.87
CA ASP A 70 -16.70 4.32 3.99
C ASP A 70 -16.49 5.51 4.94
N SER A 71 -15.29 5.67 5.51
CA SER A 71 -15.06 6.69 6.52
C SER A 71 -15.16 8.11 5.91
N PRO A 72 -15.92 9.03 6.54
CA PRO A 72 -15.90 10.44 6.16
C PRO A 72 -14.50 11.08 6.25
N ARG A 73 -13.58 10.47 7.00
CA ARG A 73 -12.17 10.88 7.04
C ARG A 73 -11.47 10.75 5.67
N ARG A 74 -11.93 9.85 4.79
CA ARG A 74 -11.43 9.72 3.41
C ARG A 74 -11.85 10.89 2.51
N ALA A 75 -13.04 11.46 2.73
CA ALA A 75 -13.57 12.55 1.92
C ALA A 75 -12.81 13.88 2.05
N LYS A 76 -11.94 14.02 3.07
CA LYS A 76 -11.18 15.26 3.34
C LYS A 76 -10.14 15.60 2.25
N GLY A 77 -9.90 14.74 1.28
CA GLY A 77 -9.00 15.00 0.14
C GLY A 77 -9.60 15.83 -1.00
N THR A 78 -10.93 15.99 -1.09
CA THR A 78 -11.58 16.60 -2.28
C THR A 78 -12.34 17.89 -1.98
N SER A 79 -12.38 18.35 -0.72
CA SER A 79 -13.15 19.54 -0.34
C SER A 79 -12.24 20.71 0.00
N ARG A 80 -11.62 21.31 -1.03
CA ARG A 80 -11.22 22.72 -1.02
C ARG A 80 -11.30 23.29 -2.44
N ILE A 81 -12.31 24.12 -2.67
CA ILE A 81 -12.28 25.50 -3.22
C ILE A 81 -13.65 25.76 -3.84
N PHE A 82 -14.56 26.31 -3.05
CA PHE A 82 -15.44 27.37 -3.54
C PHE A 82 -15.08 28.60 -2.72
N LYS A 83 -14.24 29.47 -3.30
CA LYS A 83 -14.08 30.84 -2.82
C LYS A 83 -15.11 31.67 -3.59
N ASN A 84 -16.09 32.22 -2.86
CA ASN A 84 -16.82 33.42 -3.30
C ASN A 84 -15.89 34.63 -3.21
#